data_AF-A0A914D2R9-F1
#
_entry.id   AF-A0A914D2R9-F1
#
_cell.length_a   1.000
_cell.length_b   1.000
_cell.length_c   1.000
_cell.angle_alpha   90.00
_cell.angle_beta   90.00
_cell.angle_gamma   90.00
#
_symmetry.space_group_name_H-M   'P 1'
#
loop_
_entity.id
_entity.type
_entity.pdbx_description
1 polymer ?
#
loop_
_entity_poly.entity_id
_entity_poly.type
_entity_poly.pdbx_seq_one_letter_code
_entity_poly.pdbx_strand_id
1 'polypeptide(L)'
;MRKRKRYAYNGGKWDHHNITYRVVNVARSVQELGYVRREIYDAFNAWNGVSTIRLTETSDPSADIQISFERGHHGDAYPFDRPEVLAHAFPPFDHEMAGDIHLDDDERWAINPIDKHYR
;
A
#
# COMPACT_ATOMS: atom_id res chain seq x y z
N MET A 1 -37.81 -8.78 -12.88
CA MET A 1 -36.54 -9.54 -12.96
C MET A 1 -35.43 -8.78 -12.24
N ARG A 2 -34.92 -9.30 -11.13
CA ARG A 2 -33.86 -8.66 -10.32
C ARG A 2 -32.50 -9.10 -10.86
N LYS A 3 -31.68 -8.17 -11.39
CA LYS A 3 -30.28 -8.48 -11.75
C LYS A 3 -29.56 -9.00 -10.49
N ARG A 4 -29.05 -10.24 -10.53
CA ARG A 4 -28.12 -10.75 -9.51
C ARG A 4 -26.86 -9.89 -9.58
N LYS A 5 -26.55 -9.18 -8.50
CA LYS A 5 -25.22 -8.56 -8.30
C LYS A 5 -24.18 -9.69 -8.35
N ARG A 6 -23.19 -9.59 -9.25
CA ARG A 6 -22.14 -10.60 -9.46
C ARG A 6 -20.86 -10.30 -8.66
N TYR A 7 -21.03 -9.76 -7.45
CA TYR A 7 -19.95 -9.65 -6.47
C TYR A 7 -20.55 -9.92 -5.09
N ALA A 8 -20.02 -10.90 -4.38
CA ALA A 8 -20.30 -11.05 -2.97
C ALA A 8 -19.61 -9.90 -2.24
N TYR A 9 -20.38 -8.91 -1.79
CA TYR A 9 -19.89 -7.91 -0.85
C TYR A 9 -19.71 -8.61 0.50
N ASN A 10 -18.58 -9.26 0.70
CA ASN A 10 -18.02 -9.48 2.03
C ASN A 10 -17.17 -8.24 2.33
N GLY A 11 -17.81 -7.07 2.45
CA GLY A 11 -17.11 -5.82 2.73
C GLY A 11 -16.51 -5.89 4.13
N GLY A 12 -15.37 -6.56 4.25
CA GLY A 12 -14.60 -6.59 5.47
C GLY A 12 -13.98 -5.22 5.68
N LYS A 13 -14.02 -4.81 6.93
CA LYS A 13 -13.44 -3.59 7.45
C LYS A 13 -12.48 -4.03 8.55
N TRP A 14 -11.54 -3.17 8.89
CA TRP A 14 -10.85 -3.31 10.16
C TRP A 14 -11.86 -3.36 11.31
N ASP A 15 -11.66 -4.29 12.24
CA ASP A 15 -12.48 -4.44 13.44
C ASP A 15 -12.08 -3.46 14.55
N HIS A 16 -10.97 -2.77 14.35
CA HIS A 16 -10.42 -1.74 15.22
C HIS A 16 -10.19 -0.44 14.43
N HIS A 17 -9.94 0.66 15.16
CA HIS A 17 -9.79 1.98 14.55
C HIS A 17 -8.33 2.43 14.42
N ASN A 18 -7.44 2.00 15.33
CA ASN A 18 -6.02 2.33 15.24
C ASN A 18 -5.28 1.28 14.41
N ILE A 19 -5.14 1.54 13.12
CA ILE A 19 -4.49 0.66 12.17
C ILE A 19 -3.00 1.00 12.16
N THR A 20 -2.16 0.01 12.42
CA THR A 20 -0.72 0.18 12.43
C THR A 20 -0.12 -0.12 11.05
N TYR A 21 0.92 0.60 10.67
CA TYR A 21 1.65 0.32 9.44
C TYR A 21 3.15 0.36 9.65
N ARG A 22 3.87 -0.35 8.78
CA ARG A 22 5.33 -0.42 8.79
C ARG A 22 5.88 -0.39 7.37
N VAL A 23 6.87 0.48 7.13
CA VAL A 23 7.67 0.46 5.91
C VAL A 23 8.73 -0.63 6.06
N VAL A 24 8.65 -1.68 5.24
CA VAL A 24 9.50 -2.88 5.33
C VAL A 24 10.85 -2.65 4.65
N ASN A 25 10.84 -2.03 3.48
CA ASN A 25 12.00 -1.71 2.67
C ASN A 25 11.75 -0.40 1.88
N VAL A 26 12.68 -0.03 1.00
CA VAL A 26 12.60 1.21 0.20
C VAL A 26 12.89 0.89 -1.26
N ALA A 27 12.40 1.74 -2.15
CA ALA A 27 12.68 1.64 -3.58
C ALA A 27 14.18 1.77 -3.87
N ARG A 28 14.68 1.07 -4.90
CA ARG A 28 16.06 1.23 -5.40
C ARG A 28 16.34 2.64 -5.90
N SER A 29 15.33 3.33 -6.43
CA SER A 29 15.43 4.71 -6.92
C SER A 29 15.35 5.77 -5.82
N VAL A 30 14.89 5.42 -4.62
CA VAL A 30 14.78 6.31 -3.44
C VAL A 30 15.21 5.54 -2.19
N GLN A 31 16.50 5.59 -1.87
CA GLN A 31 17.07 4.74 -0.81
C GLN A 31 17.01 5.40 0.58
N GLU A 32 16.66 6.69 0.67
CA GLU A 32 16.50 7.36 1.96
C GLU A 32 15.17 7.00 2.62
N LEU A 33 15.21 6.11 3.62
CA LEU A 33 14.04 5.67 4.37
C LEU A 33 13.22 6.82 4.98
N GLY A 34 13.88 7.87 5.48
CA GLY A 34 13.18 9.01 6.09
C GLY A 34 12.28 9.76 5.10
N TYR A 35 12.66 9.78 3.84
CA TYR A 35 11.88 10.38 2.77
C TYR A 35 10.68 9.50 2.40
N VAL A 36 10.88 8.19 2.24
CA VAL A 36 9.78 7.23 1.99
C VAL A 36 8.75 7.27 3.14
N ARG A 37 9.21 7.20 4.40
CA ARG A 37 8.34 7.28 5.58
C ARG A 37 7.51 8.55 5.62
N ARG A 38 8.10 9.69 5.21
CA ARG A 38 7.39 10.97 5.13
C ARG A 38 6.26 10.93 4.10
N GLU A 39 6.54 10.46 2.89
CA GLU A 39 5.51 10.41 1.83
C GLU A 39 4.37 9.44 2.20
N ILE A 40 4.69 8.30 2.81
CA ILE A 40 3.69 7.36 3.35
C ILE A 40 2.88 8.01 4.47
N TYR A 41 3.54 8.71 5.40
CA TYR A 41 2.86 9.44 6.46
C TYR A 41 1.89 10.48 5.91
N ASP A 42 2.32 11.28 4.93
CA ASP A 42 1.49 12.32 4.32
C ASP A 42 0.27 11.71 3.58
N ALA A 43 0.48 10.59 2.87
CA ALA A 43 -0.60 9.85 2.21
C ALA A 43 -1.63 9.30 3.22
N PHE A 44 -1.18 8.72 4.33
CA PHE A 44 -2.06 8.19 5.38
C PHE A 44 -2.71 9.28 6.24
N ASN A 45 -2.05 10.42 6.39
CA ASN A 45 -2.62 11.57 7.09
C ASN A 45 -3.83 12.14 6.36
N ALA A 46 -3.86 12.06 5.02
CA ALA A 46 -5.05 12.43 4.23
C ALA A 46 -6.29 11.60 4.64
N TRP A 47 -6.11 10.31 4.93
CA TRP A 47 -7.19 9.43 5.41
C TRP A 47 -7.55 9.71 6.88
N ASN A 48 -6.56 9.94 7.74
CA ASN A 48 -6.78 10.29 9.14
C ASN A 48 -7.63 11.56 9.30
N GLY A 49 -7.47 12.54 8.40
CA GLY A 49 -8.21 13.80 8.42
C GLY A 49 -9.71 13.67 8.12
N VAL A 50 -10.15 12.59 7.46
CA VAL A 50 -11.52 12.45 6.95
C VAL A 50 -12.23 11.17 7.40
N SER A 51 -11.59 10.34 8.21
CA SER A 51 -12.14 9.06 8.66
C SER A 51 -12.02 8.85 10.17
N THR A 52 -12.70 7.83 10.68
CA THR A 52 -12.60 7.40 12.08
C THR A 52 -11.40 6.51 12.35
N ILE A 53 -10.71 6.01 11.31
CA ILE A 53 -9.48 5.24 11.48
C ILE A 53 -8.30 6.16 11.77
N ARG A 54 -7.29 5.61 12.41
CA ARG A 54 -6.02 6.24 12.75
C ARG A 54 -4.90 5.34 12.28
N LEU A 55 -4.24 5.75 11.20
CA LEU A 55 -3.08 5.10 10.65
C LEU A 55 -1.83 5.60 11.39
N THR A 56 -1.15 4.69 12.10
CA THR A 56 0.00 5.00 12.95
C THR A 56 1.21 4.14 12.58
N GLU A 57 2.36 4.77 12.38
CA GLU A 57 3.57 4.03 12.05
C GLU A 57 4.10 3.26 13.27
N THR A 58 4.58 2.04 13.06
CA THR A 58 5.25 1.22 14.08
C THR A 58 6.49 0.51 13.50
N SER A 59 7.40 0.10 14.38
CA SER A 59 8.50 -0.81 14.02
C SER A 59 8.16 -2.27 14.28
N ASP A 60 6.96 -2.56 14.80
CA ASP A 60 6.50 -3.92 15.08
C ASP A 60 6.31 -4.71 13.76
N PRO A 61 6.94 -5.88 13.60
CA PRO A 61 6.74 -6.72 12.41
C PRO A 61 5.31 -7.26 12.28
N SER A 62 4.49 -7.20 13.34
CA SER A 62 3.07 -7.58 13.33
C SER A 62 2.11 -6.43 13.02
N ALA A 63 2.60 -5.34 12.43
CA ALA A 63 1.76 -4.23 11.99
C ALA A 63 0.64 -4.69 11.04
N ASP A 64 -0.52 -4.03 11.13
CA ASP A 64 -1.71 -4.36 10.33
C ASP A 64 -1.48 -4.15 8.83
N ILE A 65 -0.57 -3.26 8.44
CA ILE A 65 -0.21 -2.99 7.04
C ILE A 65 1.31 -3.05 6.91
N GLN A 66 1.81 -4.01 6.13
CA GLN A 66 3.18 -3.99 5.63
C GLN A 66 3.23 -3.23 4.31
N ILE A 67 4.16 -2.29 4.19
CA ILE A 67 4.39 -1.53 2.96
C ILE A 67 5.76 -1.91 2.43
N SER A 68 5.80 -2.52 1.24
CA SER A 68 7.05 -2.96 0.63
C SER A 68 7.13 -2.62 -0.85
N PHE A 69 8.36 -2.50 -1.32
CA PHE A 69 8.78 -2.35 -2.69
C PHE A 69 9.24 -3.72 -3.19
N GLU A 70 8.53 -4.28 -4.16
CA GLU A 70 8.70 -5.66 -4.62
C GLU A 70 8.91 -5.71 -6.14
N ARG A 71 9.38 -6.85 -6.66
CA ARG A 71 9.67 -7.01 -8.10
C ARG A 71 9.17 -8.33 -8.63
N GLY A 72 8.68 -8.35 -9.87
CA GLY A 72 8.29 -9.59 -10.54
C GLY A 72 7.40 -10.45 -9.65
N HIS A 73 7.76 -11.73 -9.48
CA HIS A 73 7.06 -12.62 -8.55
C HIS A 73 7.55 -12.42 -7.11
N HIS A 74 6.66 -11.98 -6.23
CA HIS A 74 6.99 -11.52 -4.87
C HIS A 74 6.14 -12.14 -3.75
N GLY A 75 5.71 -13.39 -3.95
CA GLY A 75 5.11 -14.21 -2.88
C GLY A 75 3.59 -14.15 -2.80
N ASP A 76 2.94 -13.35 -3.63
CA ASP A 76 1.49 -13.33 -3.82
C ASP A 76 1.08 -13.81 -5.23
N ALA A 77 -0.22 -13.82 -5.50
CA ALA A 77 -0.78 -14.25 -6.79
C ALA A 77 -0.76 -13.15 -7.88
N TYR A 78 -0.18 -11.99 -7.61
CA TYR A 78 -0.24 -10.77 -8.41
C TYR A 78 1.17 -10.24 -8.74
N PRO A 79 1.99 -10.98 -9.50
CA PRO A 79 3.34 -10.54 -9.83
C PRO A 79 3.37 -9.22 -10.61
N PHE A 80 4.43 -8.42 -10.42
CA PHE A 80 4.78 -7.27 -11.26
C PHE A 80 5.49 -7.73 -12.54
N ASP A 81 4.80 -8.50 -13.38
CA ASP A 81 5.28 -9.01 -14.66
C ASP A 81 4.57 -8.38 -15.87
N ARG A 82 3.68 -7.42 -15.61
CA ARG A 82 2.89 -6.69 -16.60
C ARG A 82 3.39 -5.25 -16.68
N PRO A 83 3.48 -4.68 -17.89
CA PRO A 83 3.66 -3.24 -18.03
C PRO A 83 2.58 -2.48 -17.27
N GLU A 84 2.95 -1.35 -16.65
CA GLU A 84 2.05 -0.33 -16.10
C GLU A 84 1.35 -0.64 -14.76
N VAL A 85 1.67 -1.73 -14.06
CA VAL A 85 1.17 -1.96 -12.68
C VAL A 85 2.13 -1.32 -11.68
N LEU A 86 1.77 -0.14 -11.16
CA LEU A 86 2.64 0.59 -10.22
C LEU A 86 2.62 0.03 -8.79
N ALA A 87 1.49 -0.53 -8.37
CA ALA A 87 1.29 -1.00 -7.01
C ALA A 87 0.00 -1.84 -6.93
N HIS A 88 -0.12 -2.64 -5.88
CA HIS A 88 -1.40 -3.20 -5.44
C HIS A 88 -1.50 -3.19 -3.92
N ALA A 89 -2.72 -3.38 -3.43
CA ALA A 89 -3.00 -3.50 -2.01
C ALA A 89 -4.09 -4.55 -1.77
N PHE A 90 -4.03 -5.17 -0.60
CA PHE A 90 -4.96 -6.20 -0.19
C PHE A 90 -6.03 -5.63 0.74
N PRO A 91 -7.27 -6.16 0.68
CA PRO A 91 -8.30 -5.74 1.61
C PRO A 91 -7.99 -6.19 3.05
N PRO A 92 -8.60 -5.56 4.07
CA PRO A 92 -8.33 -5.84 5.49
C PRO A 92 -8.78 -7.23 5.98
N PHE A 93 -9.31 -8.06 5.08
CA PHE A 93 -9.82 -9.40 5.37
C PHE A 93 -9.11 -10.48 4.53
N ASP A 94 -8.02 -10.12 3.85
CA ASP A 94 -7.17 -11.08 3.17
C ASP A 94 -6.28 -11.79 4.21
N HIS A 95 -6.39 -13.11 4.37
CA HIS A 95 -5.87 -13.78 5.56
C HIS A 95 -4.38 -13.54 5.84
N GLU A 96 -3.53 -13.76 4.84
CA GLU A 96 -2.07 -13.73 5.02
C GLU A 96 -1.46 -12.35 4.72
N MET A 97 -2.20 -11.51 3.99
CA MET A 97 -1.71 -10.22 3.45
C MET A 97 -2.69 -9.09 3.76
N ALA A 98 -3.55 -9.23 4.78
CA ALA A 98 -4.61 -8.26 5.09
C ALA A 98 -4.03 -6.85 5.15
N GLY A 99 -4.50 -5.96 4.28
CA GLY A 99 -4.09 -4.56 4.29
C GLY A 99 -2.73 -4.25 3.67
N ASP A 100 -1.90 -5.25 3.36
CA ASP A 100 -0.57 -5.05 2.82
C ASP A 100 -0.59 -4.28 1.49
N ILE A 101 0.45 -3.46 1.29
CA ILE A 101 0.62 -2.60 0.12
C ILE A 101 1.97 -2.92 -0.51
N HIS A 102 1.94 -3.39 -1.76
CA HIS A 102 3.15 -3.63 -2.54
C HIS A 102 3.27 -2.58 -3.64
N LEU A 103 4.45 -2.00 -3.77
CA LEU A 103 4.82 -1.04 -4.82
C LEU A 103 5.83 -1.72 -5.76
N ASP A 104 5.71 -1.50 -7.07
CA ASP A 104 6.65 -2.08 -8.04
C ASP A 104 8.00 -1.36 -7.96
N ASP A 105 9.05 -2.08 -7.56
CA ASP A 105 10.42 -1.57 -7.46
C ASP A 105 11.17 -1.60 -8.80
N ASP A 106 10.59 -2.14 -9.88
CA ASP A 106 11.08 -1.89 -11.24
C ASP A 106 10.68 -0.51 -11.77
N GLU A 107 9.74 0.17 -11.12
CA GLU A 107 9.39 1.56 -11.41
C GLU A 107 10.39 2.57 -10.83
N ARG A 108 10.53 3.70 -11.52
CA ARG A 108 11.41 4.79 -11.07
C ARG A 108 10.67 5.75 -10.15
N TRP A 109 10.51 5.36 -8.89
CA TRP A 109 9.96 6.23 -7.85
C TRP A 109 10.80 7.50 -7.66
N ALA A 110 10.12 8.61 -7.42
CA ALA A 110 10.73 9.91 -7.18
C ALA A 110 9.87 10.71 -6.18
N ILE A 111 10.53 11.55 -5.39
CA ILE A 111 9.87 12.39 -4.39
C ILE A 111 9.83 13.80 -4.88
N ASN A 112 8.64 14.41 -4.85
CA ASN A 112 8.41 15.75 -5.36
C ASN A 112 9.11 15.97 -6.70
N PRO A 113 8.81 15.17 -7.75
CA PRO A 113 9.49 15.31 -9.03
C PRO A 113 9.27 16.72 -9.54
N ILE A 114 10.25 17.59 -9.36
CA ILE A 114 10.32 18.88 -10.02
C ILE A 114 10.79 18.57 -11.44
N ASP A 115 9.92 17.96 -12.26
CA ASP A 115 10.07 18.12 -13.69
C ASP A 115 8.76 17.92 -14.46
N LYS A 116 8.52 18.87 -15.37
CA LYS A 116 7.31 18.99 -16.22
C LYS A 116 7.38 18.09 -17.47
N HIS A 117 8.21 17.06 -17.47
CA HIS A 117 8.61 16.35 -18.68
C HIS A 117 8.29 14.85 -18.74
N TYR A 118 7.48 14.32 -17.82
CA TYR A 118 6.89 13.00 -17.99
C TYR A 118 5.57 13.13 -18.77
N ARG A 119 5.65 12.93 -20.09
CA ARG A 119 4.56 12.63 -21.01
C ARG A 119 4.84 11.30 -21.67
#